data_AF-A0A1Q3HQZ5-F1
#
_entry.id   AF-A0A1Q3HQZ5-F1
#
_cell.length_a   1.000
_cell.length_b   1.000
_cell.length_c   1.000
_cell.angle_alpha   90.00
_cell.angle_beta   90.00
_cell.angle_gamma   90.00
#
_symmetry.space_group_name_H-M   'P 1'
#
loop_
_entity.id
_entity.type
_entity.pdbx_description
1 polymer ?
#
loop_
_entity_poly.entity_id
_entity_poly.type
_entity_poly.pdbx_seq_one_letter_code
_entity_poly.pdbx_strand_id
1 'polypeptide(L)'
;MDCMASESFADRLERSSRASGPIIAERVFELDGRQRAVRVRIRKPRRDSKTGDHWCTFEVSGLDEVLAFKVWGIDSLQALQLAIRASGELLREKGQALSWVGDQDLGFPKTLPSFLSAAATSRLERMIDRELEKGARPPRKKRSSR
;
A
#
# COMPACT_ATOMS: atom_id res chain seq x y z
N MET A 1 27.76 13.78 18.60
CA MET A 1 26.30 13.93 18.47
C MET A 1 25.96 13.35 17.12
N ASP A 2 25.93 12.00 17.09
CA ASP A 2 25.81 11.26 15.84
C ASP A 2 24.38 11.32 15.35
N CYS A 3 24.21 11.92 14.17
CA CYS A 3 22.98 11.92 13.42
C CYS A 3 22.75 10.47 12.97
N MET A 4 21.94 9.71 13.71
CA MET A 4 21.45 8.42 13.22
C MET A 4 20.66 8.68 11.95
N ALA A 5 21.27 8.38 10.79
CA ALA A 5 20.55 8.34 9.52
C ALA A 5 19.35 7.41 9.72
N SER A 6 18.15 7.96 9.70
CA SER A 6 16.94 7.18 9.78
C SER A 6 16.88 6.27 8.55
N GLU A 7 17.00 4.96 8.76
CA GLU A 7 16.85 3.97 7.68
C GLU A 7 15.51 4.19 6.98
N SER A 8 15.55 4.32 5.64
CA SER A 8 14.35 4.46 4.82
C SER A 8 13.54 3.17 4.87
N PHE A 9 12.22 3.25 4.65
CA PHE A 9 11.38 2.07 4.53
C PHE A 9 11.88 1.15 3.41
N ALA A 10 12.34 1.72 2.29
CA ALA A 10 12.96 0.97 1.21
C ALA A 10 14.21 0.16 1.64
N ASP A 11 15.02 0.68 2.57
CA ASP A 11 16.23 0.00 3.06
C ASP A 11 15.91 -1.22 3.92
N ARG A 12 14.71 -1.27 4.52
CA ARG A 12 14.24 -2.39 5.34
C ARG A 12 13.65 -3.53 4.51
N LEU A 13 13.40 -3.33 3.23
CA LEU A 13 12.81 -4.34 2.35
C LEU A 13 13.90 -5.18 1.68
N GLU A 14 13.69 -6.50 1.65
CA GLU A 14 14.58 -7.42 0.94
C GLU A 14 14.48 -7.15 -0.58
N ARG A 15 15.55 -6.59 -1.18
CA ARG A 15 15.65 -6.43 -2.63
C ARG A 15 15.58 -7.80 -3.31
N SER A 16 14.79 -7.91 -4.36
CA SER A 16 14.69 -9.12 -5.17
C SER A 16 15.35 -8.91 -6.53
N SER A 17 16.35 -9.72 -6.86
CA SER A 17 16.96 -9.76 -8.20
C SER A 17 16.15 -10.57 -9.21
N ARG A 18 15.17 -11.36 -8.74
CA ARG A 18 14.34 -12.23 -9.59
C ARG A 18 12.89 -12.17 -9.14
N ALA A 19 12.05 -11.61 -10.01
CA ALA A 19 10.64 -11.71 -9.83
C ALA A 19 10.16 -13.11 -10.25
N SER A 20 9.36 -13.78 -9.42
CA SER A 20 8.95 -15.16 -9.68
C SER A 20 7.44 -15.33 -9.69
N GLY A 21 6.93 -16.07 -10.67
CA GLY A 21 5.50 -16.35 -10.82
C GLY A 21 4.71 -15.29 -11.60
N PRO A 22 3.44 -15.58 -11.90
CA PRO A 22 2.59 -14.67 -12.66
C PRO A 22 2.27 -13.41 -11.85
N ILE A 23 2.10 -12.29 -12.56
CA ILE A 23 1.52 -11.07 -12.00
C ILE A 23 0.03 -11.34 -11.76
N ILE A 24 -0.45 -11.05 -10.56
CA ILE A 24 -1.86 -11.25 -10.16
C ILE A 24 -2.59 -9.93 -9.91
N ALA A 25 -1.86 -8.83 -9.74
CA ALA A 25 -2.43 -7.50 -9.58
C ALA A 25 -1.48 -6.44 -10.15
N GLU A 26 -2.05 -5.39 -10.70
CA GLU A 26 -1.33 -4.24 -11.23
C GLU A 26 -2.07 -2.95 -10.88
N ARG A 27 -1.33 -1.90 -10.55
CA ARG A 27 -1.86 -0.53 -10.43
C ARG A 27 -0.95 0.45 -11.16
N VAL A 28 -1.57 1.38 -11.88
CA VAL A 28 -0.89 2.44 -12.62
C VAL A 28 -1.27 3.78 -12.00
N PHE A 29 -0.26 4.65 -11.85
CA PHE A 29 -0.36 6.00 -11.30
C PHE A 29 0.09 7.02 -12.33
N GLU A 30 -0.48 8.20 -12.25
CA GLU A 30 -0.03 9.38 -12.98
C GLU A 30 1.06 10.09 -12.16
N LEU A 31 2.08 10.62 -12.82
CA LEU A 31 3.14 11.41 -12.19
C LEU A 31 3.06 12.85 -12.68
N ASP A 32 2.93 13.81 -11.76
CA ASP A 32 2.80 15.25 -12.07
C ASP A 32 1.67 15.56 -13.06
N GLY A 33 0.58 14.80 -13.02
CA GLY A 33 -0.52 14.91 -14.00
C GLY A 33 -0.14 14.55 -15.44
N ARG A 34 1.07 14.02 -15.67
CA ARG A 34 1.54 13.53 -16.97
C ARG A 34 1.26 12.03 -17.09
N GLN A 35 1.11 11.56 -18.33
CA GLN A 35 0.96 10.13 -18.63
C GLN A 35 2.22 9.27 -18.37
N ARG A 36 3.26 9.80 -17.69
CA ARG A 36 4.35 8.94 -17.22
C ARG A 36 3.79 8.05 -16.11
N ALA A 37 3.53 6.81 -16.49
CA ALA A 37 2.86 5.82 -15.69
C ALA A 37 3.83 5.16 -14.69
N VAL A 38 3.82 5.59 -13.43
CA VAL A 38 4.41 4.77 -12.37
C VAL A 38 3.53 3.55 -12.18
N ARG A 39 4.12 2.36 -12.13
CA ARG A 39 3.37 1.11 -12.13
C ARG A 39 3.87 0.19 -11.04
N VAL A 40 2.92 -0.26 -10.22
CA VAL A 40 3.10 -1.32 -9.23
C VAL A 40 2.56 -2.62 -9.78
N ARG A 41 3.34 -3.70 -9.71
CA ARG A 41 2.92 -5.06 -10.05
C ARG A 41 3.17 -5.98 -8.87
N ILE A 42 2.21 -6.85 -8.58
CA ILE A 42 2.30 -7.83 -7.50
C ILE A 42 2.17 -9.23 -8.10
N ARG A 43 3.07 -10.12 -7.70
CA ARG A 43 3.09 -11.51 -8.18
C ARG A 43 2.42 -12.45 -7.21
N LYS A 44 2.04 -13.63 -7.71
CA LYS A 44 1.44 -14.69 -6.90
C LYS A 44 2.36 -15.05 -5.71
N PRO A 45 1.85 -15.08 -4.48
CA PRO A 45 2.61 -15.57 -3.33
C PRO A 45 3.11 -16.99 -3.54
N ARG A 46 4.29 -17.29 -3.00
CA ARG A 46 4.92 -18.60 -3.06
C ARG A 46 5.28 -19.09 -1.68
N ARG A 47 5.11 -20.39 -1.47
CA ARG A 47 5.59 -21.06 -0.27
C ARG A 47 7.09 -21.32 -0.40
N ASP A 48 7.85 -20.99 0.63
CA ASP A 48 9.24 -21.40 0.76
C ASP A 48 9.31 -22.86 1.23
N SER A 49 10.12 -23.66 0.54
CA SER A 49 10.20 -25.10 0.83
C SER A 49 11.00 -25.42 2.08
N LYS A 50 11.81 -24.49 2.61
CA LYS A 50 12.67 -24.71 3.78
C LYS A 50 11.99 -24.26 5.06
N THR A 51 11.41 -23.07 5.09
CA THR A 51 10.74 -22.53 6.30
C THR A 51 9.27 -22.91 6.35
N GLY A 52 8.64 -23.15 5.20
CA GLY A 52 7.19 -23.36 5.10
C GLY A 52 6.37 -22.07 5.07
N ASP A 53 6.99 -20.92 5.35
CA ASP A 53 6.40 -19.58 5.23
C ASP A 53 6.13 -19.25 3.76
N HIS A 54 5.47 -18.12 3.54
CA HIS A 54 5.22 -17.59 2.21
C HIS A 54 5.94 -16.28 1.99
N TRP A 55 6.23 -16.00 0.72
CA TRP A 55 6.70 -14.70 0.30
C TRP A 55 5.98 -14.24 -0.95
N CYS A 56 5.88 -12.94 -1.10
CA CYS A 56 5.28 -12.27 -2.23
C CYS A 56 6.27 -11.23 -2.76
N THR A 57 6.31 -11.04 -4.08
CA THR A 57 7.14 -9.99 -4.68
C THR A 57 6.27 -8.92 -5.30
N PHE A 58 6.70 -7.67 -5.12
CA PHE A 58 6.15 -6.55 -5.87
C PHE A 58 7.27 -5.79 -6.60
N GLU A 59 6.90 -5.15 -7.69
CA GLU A 59 7.78 -4.36 -8.53
C GLU A 59 7.20 -2.96 -8.69
N VAL A 60 8.06 -1.94 -8.68
CA VAL A 60 7.73 -0.56 -9.03
C VAL A 60 8.56 -0.15 -10.23
N SER A 61 7.89 0.31 -11.29
CA SER A 61 8.51 0.78 -12.53
C SER A 61 7.95 2.15 -12.91
N GLY A 62 8.63 2.85 -13.82
CA GLY A 62 8.26 4.23 -14.18
C GLY A 62 8.87 5.30 -13.25
N LEU A 63 9.71 4.89 -12.29
CA LEU A 63 10.63 5.74 -11.54
C LEU A 63 12.02 5.73 -12.22
N ASP A 64 13.00 6.42 -11.64
CA ASP A 64 14.39 6.47 -12.16
C ASP A 64 15.04 5.07 -12.25
N GLU A 65 14.63 4.14 -11.38
CA GLU A 65 15.01 2.74 -11.42
C GLU A 65 13.79 1.81 -11.27
N VAL A 66 13.89 0.59 -11.79
CA VAL A 66 12.92 -0.47 -11.50
C VAL A 66 13.29 -1.09 -10.15
N LEU A 67 12.37 -0.97 -9.20
CA LEU A 67 12.53 -1.54 -7.87
C LEU A 67 11.78 -2.86 -7.79
N ALA A 68 12.38 -3.88 -7.20
CA ALA A 68 11.73 -5.16 -6.92
C ALA A 68 12.06 -5.60 -5.50
N PHE A 69 11.04 -6.01 -4.75
CA PHE A 69 11.17 -6.39 -3.35
C PHE A 69 10.46 -7.69 -3.08
N LYS A 70 10.99 -8.44 -2.11
CA LYS A 70 10.39 -9.64 -1.53
C LYS A 70 9.88 -9.29 -0.14
N VAL A 71 8.66 -9.74 0.18
CA VAL A 71 8.02 -9.56 1.47
C VAL A 71 7.54 -10.90 1.98
N TRP A 72 7.90 -11.22 3.22
CA TRP A 72 7.58 -12.49 3.88
C TRP A 72 6.29 -12.40 4.70
N GLY A 73 5.58 -13.52 4.78
CA GLY A 73 4.43 -13.72 5.66
C GLY A 73 4.30 -15.20 6.04
N ILE A 74 3.65 -15.48 7.16
CA ILE A 74 3.42 -16.83 7.68
C ILE A 74 2.62 -17.66 6.67
N ASP A 75 1.65 -17.03 6.01
CA ASP A 75 0.84 -17.65 4.96
C ASP A 75 0.76 -16.78 3.69
N SER A 76 0.17 -17.36 2.64
CA SER A 76 0.04 -16.70 1.34
C SER A 76 -0.79 -15.41 1.38
N LEU A 77 -1.78 -15.32 2.27
CA LEU A 77 -2.65 -14.15 2.40
C LEU A 77 -1.89 -13.01 3.08
N GLN A 78 -1.20 -13.30 4.18
CA GLN A 78 -0.39 -12.31 4.89
C GLN A 78 0.74 -11.78 3.99
N ALA A 79 1.45 -12.66 3.27
CA ALA A 79 2.51 -12.24 2.35
C ALA A 79 1.97 -11.30 1.25
N LEU A 80 0.77 -11.57 0.73
CA LEU A 80 0.11 -10.68 -0.24
C LEU A 80 -0.29 -9.34 0.38
N GLN A 81 -0.94 -9.35 1.54
CA GLN A 81 -1.36 -8.13 2.25
C GLN A 81 -0.17 -7.23 2.57
N LEU A 82 0.94 -7.82 3.03
CA LEU A 82 2.17 -7.09 3.31
C LEU A 82 2.81 -6.53 2.05
N ALA A 83 2.81 -7.25 0.93
CA ALA A 83 3.29 -6.72 -0.36
C ALA A 83 2.45 -5.53 -0.85
N ILE A 84 1.11 -5.59 -0.72
CA ILE A 84 0.20 -4.47 -1.04
C ILE A 84 0.51 -3.26 -0.16
N ARG A 85 0.64 -3.47 1.15
CA ARG A 85 0.95 -2.41 2.11
C ARG A 85 2.31 -1.77 1.82
N ALA A 86 3.35 -2.59 1.65
CA ALA A 86 4.71 -2.13 1.40
C ALA A 86 4.82 -1.34 0.09
N SER A 87 4.06 -1.73 -0.94
CA SER A 87 3.97 -0.95 -2.19
C SER A 87 3.49 0.49 -1.93
N GLY A 88 2.45 0.65 -1.11
CA GLY A 88 1.91 1.96 -0.76
C GLY A 88 2.83 2.78 0.16
N GLU A 89 3.49 2.14 1.13
CA GLU A 89 4.47 2.80 2.00
C GLU A 89 5.70 3.29 1.21
N LEU A 90 6.23 2.45 0.31
CA LEU A 90 7.35 2.81 -0.56
C LEU A 90 7.02 4.01 -1.46
N LEU A 91 5.85 4.01 -2.12
CA LEU A 91 5.46 5.12 -2.99
C LEU A 91 5.28 6.43 -2.24
N ARG A 92 4.73 6.38 -1.01
CA ARG A 92 4.58 7.57 -0.15
C ARG A 92 5.94 8.11 0.31
N GLU A 93 6.88 7.22 0.64
CA GLU A 93 8.24 7.62 1.04
C GLU A 93 9.01 8.30 -0.08
N LYS A 94 8.85 7.85 -1.33
CA LYS A 94 9.51 8.48 -2.49
C LYS A 94 9.06 9.91 -2.76
N GLY A 95 8.00 10.39 -2.10
CA GLY A 95 7.61 11.80 -2.08
C GLY A 95 7.20 12.37 -3.45
N GLN A 96 6.91 11.51 -4.42
CA GLN A 96 6.50 11.93 -5.76
C GLN A 96 5.03 12.35 -5.78
N ALA A 97 4.69 13.35 -6.60
CA ALA A 97 3.31 13.78 -6.81
C ALA A 97 2.58 12.76 -7.70
N LEU A 98 2.27 11.61 -7.11
CA LEU A 98 1.53 10.53 -7.73
C LEU A 98 0.03 10.71 -7.50
N SER A 99 -0.75 10.53 -8.56
CA SER A 99 -2.20 10.41 -8.46
C SER A 99 -2.70 9.06 -8.95
N TRP A 100 -3.77 8.58 -8.31
CA TRP A 100 -4.56 7.46 -8.77
C TRP A 100 -5.99 7.93 -9.01
N VAL A 101 -6.45 7.86 -10.26
CA VAL A 101 -7.79 8.36 -10.66
C VAL A 101 -7.99 9.84 -10.26
N GLY A 102 -6.94 10.65 -10.44
CA GLY A 102 -6.95 12.08 -10.08
C GLY A 102 -6.86 12.40 -8.59
N ASP A 103 -6.79 11.40 -7.70
CA ASP A 103 -6.65 11.59 -6.25
C ASP A 103 -5.22 11.31 -5.77
N GLN A 104 -4.79 12.00 -4.72
CA GLN A 104 -3.52 11.75 -4.01
C GLN A 104 -3.61 10.55 -3.06
N ASP A 105 -4.81 10.05 -2.75
CA ASP A 105 -4.95 8.73 -2.15
C ASP A 105 -4.61 7.64 -3.20
N LEU A 106 -3.44 7.05 -3.04
CA LEU A 106 -2.93 5.98 -3.90
C LEU A 106 -3.75 4.67 -3.84
N GLY A 107 -4.82 4.63 -3.03
CA GLY A 107 -5.78 3.54 -2.95
C GLY A 107 -5.24 2.28 -2.27
N PHE A 108 -4.15 2.40 -1.53
CA PHE A 108 -3.59 1.30 -0.74
C PHE A 108 -4.21 1.27 0.65
N PRO A 109 -4.57 0.10 1.20
CA PRO A 109 -5.10 -0.03 2.54
C PRO A 109 -4.20 0.66 3.57
N LYS A 110 -4.83 1.43 4.47
CA LYS A 110 -4.18 1.93 5.68
C LYS A 110 -4.41 0.90 6.77
N THR A 111 -3.34 0.35 7.32
CA THR A 111 -3.43 -0.59 8.44
C THR A 111 -3.28 0.14 9.76
N LEU A 112 -4.09 -0.20 10.74
CA LEU A 112 -3.87 0.27 12.10
C LEU A 112 -2.55 -0.31 12.63
N PRO A 113 -1.71 0.50 13.31
CA PRO A 113 -0.47 0.00 13.88
C PRO A 113 -0.72 -1.09 14.93
N SER A 114 0.05 -2.17 14.87
CA SER A 114 -0.09 -3.32 15.78
C SER A 114 0.24 -3.01 17.25
N PHE A 115 0.95 -1.92 17.53
CA PHE A 115 1.28 -1.49 18.89
C PHE A 115 0.11 -0.81 19.61
N LEU A 116 -0.99 -0.50 18.92
CA LEU A 116 -2.16 0.07 19.55
C LEU A 116 -2.82 -0.95 20.49
N SER A 117 -3.28 -0.49 21.65
CA SER A 117 -4.08 -1.33 22.53
C SER A 117 -5.42 -1.68 21.88
N ALA A 118 -6.05 -2.78 22.31
CA ALA A 118 -7.38 -3.17 21.84
C ALA A 118 -8.40 -2.03 22.06
N ALA A 119 -8.35 -1.36 23.22
CA ALA A 119 -9.23 -0.23 23.52
C ALA A 119 -9.02 0.96 22.57
N ALA A 120 -7.77 1.28 22.22
CA ALA A 120 -7.46 2.33 21.26
C ALA A 120 -7.94 1.95 19.85
N THR A 121 -7.69 0.71 19.44
CA THR A 121 -8.14 0.15 18.14
C THR A 121 -9.65 0.25 17.99
N SER A 122 -10.42 -0.28 18.94
CA SER A 122 -11.89 -0.23 18.90
C SER A 122 -12.46 1.18 19.03
N ARG A 123 -11.70 2.13 19.60
CA ARG A 123 -12.09 3.55 19.58
C ARG A 123 -11.95 4.13 18.18
N LEU A 124 -10.84 3.86 17.49
CA LEU A 124 -10.61 4.33 16.12
C LEU A 124 -11.60 3.71 15.13
N GLU A 125 -11.84 2.40 15.22
CA GLU A 125 -12.82 1.70 14.38
C GLU A 125 -14.21 2.35 14.51
N ARG A 126 -14.70 2.56 15.73
CA ARG A 126 -15.98 3.25 15.97
C ARG A 126 -16.02 4.68 15.44
N MET A 127 -14.88 5.37 15.39
CA MET A 127 -14.81 6.70 14.79
C MET A 127 -14.94 6.62 13.27
N ILE A 128 -14.28 5.66 12.64
CA ILE A 128 -14.36 5.42 11.19
C ILE A 128 -15.81 5.05 10.82
N ASP A 129 -16.41 4.08 11.50
CA ASP A 129 -17.78 3.63 11.25
C ASP A 129 -18.78 4.78 11.33
N ARG A 130 -18.64 5.64 12.35
CA ARG A 130 -19.49 6.83 12.51
C ARG A 130 -19.38 7.80 11.33
N GLU A 131 -18.18 8.03 10.80
CA GLU A 131 -18.02 8.93 9.65
C GLU A 131 -18.53 8.30 8.35
N LEU A 132 -18.35 6.98 8.18
CA LEU A 132 -18.92 6.24 7.06
C LEU A 132 -20.46 6.33 7.07
N GLU A 133 -21.10 6.14 8.22
CA GLU A 133 -22.55 6.30 8.40
C GLU A 133 -23.04 7.73 8.08
N LYS A 134 -22.29 8.76 8.51
CA LYS A 134 -22.62 10.16 8.18
C LYS A 134 -22.51 10.43 6.68
N GLY A 135 -21.47 9.91 6.02
CA GLY A 135 -21.25 10.07 4.59
C GLY A 135 -22.29 9.34 3.73
N ALA A 136 -22.81 8.20 4.21
CA ALA A 136 -23.87 7.44 3.55
C ALA A 136 -25.24 8.13 3.61
N ARG A 137 -25.41 9.18 4.44
CA ARG A 137 -26.67 9.91 4.53
C ARG A 137 -26.91 10.69 3.23
N PRO A 138 -28.02 10.47 2.50
CA PRO A 138 -28.25 11.14 1.23
C PRO A 138 -28.31 12.66 1.41
N PRO A 139 -27.82 13.46 0.44
CA PRO A 139 -27.86 14.90 0.52
C PRO A 139 -29.31 15.36 0.74
N ARG A 140 -29.53 16.23 1.75
CA ARG A 140 -30.83 16.86 1.98
C ARG A 140 -31.29 17.50 0.68
N LYS A 141 -32.38 16.99 0.07
CA LYS A 141 -33.02 17.64 -1.08
C LYS A 141 -33.27 19.10 -0.71
N LYS A 142 -32.60 20.02 -1.41
CA LYS A 142 -32.92 21.46 -1.30
C LYS A 142 -34.40 21.57 -1.66
N ARG A 143 -35.24 22.01 -0.70
CA ARG A 143 -36.64 22.31 -0.98
C ARG A 143 -36.65 23.41 -2.04
N SER A 144 -37.02 23.03 -3.26
CA SER A 144 -37.37 23.96 -4.33
C SER A 144 -38.42 24.91 -3.79
N SER A 145 -38.05 26.16 -3.50
CA SER A 145 -39.00 27.25 -3.32
C SER A 145 -39.64 27.51 -4.68
N ARG A 146 -40.93 27.21 -4.79
CA ARG A 146 -41.81 27.80 -5.80
C ARG A 146 -42.14 29.22 -5.39
#